data_AF-A0A2N2F8M4-F1
#
_entry.id   AF-A0A2N2F8M4-F1
#
_cell.length_a   1.000
_cell.length_b   1.000
_cell.length_c   1.000
_cell.angle_alpha   90.00
_cell.angle_beta   90.00
_cell.angle_gamma   90.00
#
_symmetry.space_group_name_H-M   'P 1'
#
loop_
_entity.id
_entity.type
_entity.pdbx_description
1 polymer ?
#
loop_
_entity_poly.entity_id
_entity_poly.type
_entity_poly.pdbx_seq_one_letter_code
_entity_poly.pdbx_strand_id
1 'polypeptide(L)'
;HVSIDSVKDFRELTMIKIKAGKTGLLMIGGGVPKNFAQDTVVCAEILGHEVPMHKYAVQITVADVRDGACSSSTLKEANSWGKVDSTCEQMVYAEATTVLPLLASYAYHKGSWKTRKKWELAKIFDIQGKNVKKK
;
A
#
# COMPACT_ATOMS: atom_id res chain seq x y z
N HIS A 1 -27.25 -6.74 -15.78
CA HIS A 1 -26.32 -7.63 -15.08
C HIS A 1 -25.15 -6.80 -14.54
N VAL A 2 -24.73 -7.00 -13.29
CA VAL A 2 -23.58 -6.30 -12.67
C VAL A 2 -22.52 -7.35 -12.35
N SER A 3 -21.25 -7.08 -12.66
CA SER A 3 -20.12 -7.98 -12.38
C SER A 3 -19.01 -7.24 -11.64
N ILE A 4 -18.35 -7.95 -10.72
CA ILE A 4 -17.18 -7.46 -9.98
C ILE A 4 -15.94 -8.19 -10.52
N ASP A 5 -14.89 -7.45 -10.86
CA ASP A 5 -13.64 -7.98 -11.41
C ASP A 5 -12.45 -7.63 -10.50
N SER A 6 -12.15 -8.54 -9.56
CA SER A 6 -11.04 -8.38 -8.62
C SER A 6 -9.67 -8.42 -9.28
N VAL A 7 -9.55 -9.08 -10.44
CA VAL A 7 -8.29 -9.15 -11.18
C VAL A 7 -7.96 -7.79 -11.76
N LYS A 8 -8.98 -7.11 -12.32
CA LYS A 8 -8.83 -5.74 -12.81
C LYS A 8 -8.47 -4.77 -11.68
N ASP A 9 -9.11 -4.86 -10.51
CA ASP A 9 -8.79 -4.01 -9.36
C ASP A 9 -7.33 -4.18 -8.92
N PHE A 10 -6.86 -5.42 -8.80
CA PHE A 10 -5.48 -5.69 -8.41
C PHE A 10 -4.48 -5.19 -9.45
N ARG A 11 -4.78 -5.39 -10.73
CA ARG A 11 -3.96 -4.88 -11.84
C ARG A 11 -3.88 -3.34 -11.81
N GLU A 12 -4.98 -2.65 -11.58
CA GLU A 12 -5.00 -1.18 -11.49
C GLU A 12 -4.16 -0.70 -10.31
N LEU A 13 -4.27 -1.35 -9.14
CA LEU A 13 -3.44 -1.03 -7.99
C LEU A 13 -1.94 -1.22 -8.27
N THR A 14 -1.56 -2.31 -8.95
CA THR A 14 -0.18 -2.55 -9.39
C THR A 14 0.31 -1.49 -10.38
N MET A 15 -0.54 -1.05 -11.32
CA MET A 15 -0.20 0.04 -12.24
C MET A 15 0.02 1.38 -11.52
N ILE A 16 -0.72 1.64 -10.44
CA ILE A 16 -0.48 2.81 -9.58
C ILE A 16 0.91 2.69 -8.95
N LYS A 17 1.26 1.53 -8.38
CA LYS A 17 2.57 1.29 -7.77
C LYS A 17 3.72 1.53 -8.76
N ILE A 18 3.62 1.00 -9.98
CA ILE A 18 4.61 1.18 -11.04
C ILE A 18 4.83 2.67 -11.37
N LYS A 19 3.76 3.48 -11.38
CA LYS A 19 3.84 4.91 -11.76
C LYS A 19 4.11 5.87 -10.59
N ALA A 20 3.85 5.46 -9.35
CA ALA A 20 3.94 6.33 -8.18
C ALA A 20 5.39 6.62 -7.72
N GLY A 21 6.37 5.86 -8.19
CA GLY A 21 7.77 6.00 -7.79
C GLY A 21 8.01 5.52 -6.36
N LYS A 22 8.44 6.42 -5.46
CA LYS A 22 8.64 6.10 -4.03
C LYS A 22 7.30 6.03 -3.31
N THR A 23 6.97 4.86 -2.79
CA THR A 23 5.70 4.59 -2.10
C THR A 23 5.90 4.34 -0.61
N GLY A 24 4.84 4.57 0.16
CA GLY A 24 4.75 4.20 1.57
C GLY A 24 3.43 3.50 1.88
N LEU A 25 3.41 2.68 2.91
CA LEU A 25 2.25 1.94 3.41
C LEU A 25 1.89 2.41 4.81
N LEU A 26 0.62 2.76 5.01
CA LEU A 26 0.01 2.90 6.33
C LEU A 26 -1.09 1.84 6.41
N MET A 27 -0.85 0.81 7.21
CA MET A 27 -1.72 -0.35 7.35
C MET A 27 -2.38 -0.31 8.72
N ILE A 28 -3.70 -0.47 8.74
CA ILE A 28 -4.50 -0.48 9.96
C ILE A 28 -5.12 -1.87 10.07
N GLY A 29 -4.69 -2.63 11.08
CA GLY A 29 -4.97 -4.04 11.27
C GLY A 29 -4.05 -4.95 10.45
N GLY A 30 -4.65 -6.00 9.86
CA GLY A 30 -3.98 -7.03 9.09
C GLY A 30 -4.91 -7.64 8.04
N GLY A 31 -4.74 -8.93 7.74
CA GLY A 31 -5.59 -9.68 6.82
C GLY A 31 -5.39 -9.32 5.35
N VAL A 32 -6.46 -9.48 4.57
CA VAL A 32 -6.44 -9.28 3.11
C VAL A 32 -5.99 -7.87 2.72
N PRO A 33 -6.47 -6.76 3.33
CA PRO A 33 -6.05 -5.42 2.92
C PRO A 33 -4.53 -5.17 3.06
N LYS A 34 -3.88 -5.79 4.05
CA LYS A 34 -2.42 -5.71 4.24
C LYS A 34 -1.70 -6.40 3.08
N ASN A 35 -2.00 -7.67 2.83
CA ASN A 35 -1.34 -8.44 1.78
C ASN A 35 -1.62 -7.85 0.40
N PHE A 36 -2.88 -7.48 0.12
CA PHE A 36 -3.30 -6.95 -1.16
C PHE A 36 -2.53 -5.67 -1.55
N ALA A 37 -2.23 -4.80 -0.57
CA ALA A 37 -1.42 -3.62 -0.82
C ALA A 37 0.07 -3.95 -1.01
N GLN A 38 0.61 -4.88 -0.22
CA GLN A 38 2.03 -5.27 -0.26
C GLN A 38 2.40 -6.07 -1.51
N ASP A 39 1.50 -6.92 -2.00
CA ASP A 39 1.73 -7.82 -3.14
C ASP A 39 1.80 -7.07 -4.48
N THR A 40 1.50 -5.77 -4.50
CA THR A 40 1.63 -4.93 -5.69
C THR A 40 3.07 -4.84 -6.21
N VAL A 41 4.07 -4.97 -5.32
CA VAL A 41 5.49 -5.03 -5.70
C VAL A 41 5.79 -6.32 -6.44
N VAL A 42 5.42 -7.46 -5.85
CA VAL A 42 5.63 -8.78 -6.45
C VAL A 42 4.86 -8.92 -7.76
N CYS A 43 3.63 -8.40 -7.81
CA CYS A 43 2.84 -8.40 -9.04
C CYS A 43 3.51 -7.58 -10.14
N ALA A 44 4.07 -6.42 -9.82
CA ALA A 44 4.81 -5.61 -10.80
C ALA A 44 6.05 -6.35 -11.33
N GLU A 45 6.79 -7.05 -10.47
CA GLU A 45 7.93 -7.89 -10.86
C GLU A 45 7.51 -9.04 -11.79
N ILE A 46 6.41 -9.74 -11.46
CA ILE A 46 5.83 -10.80 -12.32
C ILE A 46 5.41 -10.24 -13.68
N LEU A 47 4.95 -9.00 -13.75
CA LEU A 47 4.62 -8.30 -14.99
C LEU A 47 5.85 -7.79 -15.76
N GLY A 48 7.07 -8.08 -15.29
CA GLY A 48 8.32 -7.68 -15.92
C GLY A 48 8.74 -6.23 -15.64
N HIS A 49 8.18 -5.60 -14.62
CA HIS A 49 8.55 -4.26 -14.20
C HIS A 49 9.46 -4.29 -12.96
N GLU A 50 10.66 -3.74 -13.08
CA GLU A 50 11.49 -3.46 -11.91
C GLU A 50 10.92 -2.26 -11.15
N VAL A 51 10.39 -2.51 -9.96
CA VAL A 51 9.87 -1.48 -9.06
C VAL A 51 10.58 -1.56 -7.71
N PRO A 52 10.91 -0.42 -7.07
CA PRO A 52 11.47 -0.45 -5.73
C PRO A 52 10.43 -0.93 -4.71
N MET A 53 10.89 -1.58 -3.65
CA MET A 53 10.06 -1.91 -2.47
C MET A 53 9.37 -0.67 -1.88
N HIS A 54 8.33 -0.87 -1.06
CA HIS A 54 7.75 0.24 -0.32
C HIS A 54 8.76 0.80 0.67
N LYS A 55 9.15 2.07 0.50
CA LYS A 55 10.21 2.72 1.29
C LYS A 55 9.81 2.95 2.75
N TYR A 56 8.54 3.26 2.99
CA TYR A 56 8.00 3.54 4.31
C TYR A 56 6.90 2.53 4.62
N ALA A 57 6.88 1.98 5.82
CA ALA A 57 5.80 1.12 6.27
C ALA A 57 5.47 1.35 7.74
N VAL A 58 4.21 1.69 8.01
CA VAL A 58 3.67 1.74 9.37
C VAL A 58 2.50 0.77 9.44
N GLN A 59 2.55 -0.18 10.37
CA GLN A 59 1.45 -1.09 10.64
C GLN A 59 0.94 -0.87 12.06
N ILE A 60 -0.35 -0.53 12.20
CA ILE A 60 -1.04 -0.54 13.50
C ILE A 60 -1.76 -1.89 13.58
N THR A 61 -1.50 -2.71 14.58
CA THR A 61 -2.15 -4.01 14.70
C THR A 61 -2.27 -4.47 16.15
N VAL A 62 -3.25 -5.32 16.42
CA VAL A 62 -3.35 -6.07 17.68
C VAL A 62 -2.95 -7.54 17.52
N ALA A 63 -2.61 -7.95 16.29
CA ALA A 63 -2.22 -9.31 15.96
C ALA A 63 -0.86 -9.65 16.55
N ASP A 64 -0.75 -10.86 17.09
CA ASP A 64 0.45 -11.33 17.76
C ASP A 64 1.30 -12.15 16.79
N VAL A 65 2.57 -11.80 16.63
CA VAL A 65 3.49 -12.47 15.69
C VAL A 65 3.63 -13.98 15.93
N ARG A 66 3.32 -14.46 17.16
CA ARG A 66 3.36 -15.88 17.52
C ARG A 66 2.26 -16.70 16.86
N ASP A 67 1.19 -16.08 16.39
CA ASP A 67 0.10 -16.78 15.72
C ASP A 67 0.50 -17.28 14.31
N GLY A 68 1.60 -16.78 13.74
CA GLY A 68 2.11 -17.16 12.42
C GLY A 68 1.17 -16.85 11.26
N ALA A 69 0.11 -16.06 11.49
CA ALA A 69 -0.86 -15.71 10.47
C ALA A 69 -0.35 -14.59 9.56
N CYS A 70 -0.84 -14.52 8.32
CA CYS A 70 -0.48 -13.41 7.42
C CYS A 70 -0.85 -12.02 8.01
N SER A 71 -1.86 -11.98 8.88
CA SER A 71 -2.28 -10.78 9.60
C SER A 71 -1.24 -10.27 10.61
N SER A 72 -0.50 -11.18 11.24
CA SER A 72 0.53 -10.86 12.24
C SER A 72 1.95 -10.83 11.68
N SER A 73 2.13 -11.34 10.45
CA SER A 73 3.41 -11.38 9.75
C SER A 73 4.16 -10.04 9.88
N THR A 74 5.43 -10.13 10.27
CA THR A 74 6.21 -8.93 10.61
C THR A 74 6.61 -8.15 9.36
N LEU A 75 6.93 -6.87 9.51
CA LEU A 75 7.47 -6.08 8.39
C LEU A 75 8.85 -6.60 7.94
N LYS A 76 9.62 -7.20 8.85
CA LYS A 76 10.85 -7.96 8.53
C LYS A 76 10.59 -9.17 7.65
N GLU A 77 9.51 -9.90 7.90
CA GLU A 77 9.09 -10.98 7.00
C GLU A 77 8.63 -10.41 5.66
N ALA A 78 7.86 -9.33 5.63
CA ALA A 78 7.49 -8.67 4.38
C ALA A 78 8.74 -8.17 3.59
N ASN A 79 9.82 -7.80 4.27
CA ASN A 79 11.09 -7.45 3.66
C ASN A 79 11.79 -8.65 3.01
N SER A 80 11.74 -9.85 3.61
CA SER A 80 12.34 -11.05 2.99
C SER A 80 11.67 -11.46 1.68
N TRP A 81 10.39 -11.09 1.51
CA TRP A 81 9.64 -11.27 0.27
C TRP A 81 9.79 -10.14 -0.74
N GLY A 82 10.65 -9.15 -0.47
CA GLY A 82 10.83 -8.01 -1.37
C GLY A 82 9.64 -7.03 -1.39
N LYS A 83 8.75 -7.04 -0.39
CA LYS A 83 7.55 -6.17 -0.39
C LYS A 83 7.84 -4.80 0.22
N VAL A 84 8.55 -4.77 1.33
CA VAL A 84 8.78 -3.57 2.17
C VAL A 84 10.27 -3.39 2.41
N ASP A 85 10.77 -2.17 2.31
CA ASP A 85 12.13 -1.80 2.67
C ASP A 85 12.26 -1.68 4.21
N SER A 86 13.28 -2.32 4.78
CA SER A 86 13.52 -2.35 6.23
C SER A 86 14.12 -1.07 6.80
N THR A 87 14.46 -0.08 5.96
CA THR A 87 15.10 1.16 6.41
C THR A 87 14.16 2.10 7.16
N CYS A 88 12.86 2.10 6.87
CA CYS A 88 11.88 2.99 7.50
C CYS A 88 10.55 2.25 7.78
N GLU A 89 10.60 1.23 8.64
CA GLU A 89 9.45 0.44 9.05
C GLU A 89 9.12 0.57 10.54
N GLN A 90 7.83 0.51 10.89
CA GLN A 90 7.37 0.49 12.29
C GLN A 90 6.09 -0.33 12.45
N MET A 91 6.11 -1.32 13.34
CA MET A 91 4.91 -1.98 13.85
C MET A 91 4.48 -1.32 15.17
N VAL A 92 3.20 -0.97 15.29
CA VAL A 92 2.58 -0.35 16.47
C VAL A 92 1.54 -1.32 17.00
N TYR A 93 1.84 -1.94 18.13
CA TYR A 93 0.93 -2.88 18.80
C TYR A 93 -0.09 -2.11 19.64
N ALA A 94 -1.17 -1.71 19.01
CA ALA A 94 -2.24 -0.94 19.65
C ALA A 94 -3.56 -1.09 18.90
N GLU A 95 -4.65 -0.84 19.61
CA GLU A 95 -5.98 -0.78 19.02
C GLU A 95 -6.14 0.50 18.18
N ALA A 96 -6.64 0.37 16.96
CA ALA A 96 -6.66 1.42 15.95
C ALA A 96 -7.44 2.67 16.38
N THR A 97 -8.58 2.53 17.07
CA THR A 97 -9.38 3.67 17.52
C THR A 97 -8.67 4.53 18.56
N THR A 98 -7.69 3.99 19.29
CA THR A 98 -6.90 4.78 20.24
C THR A 98 -5.78 5.57 19.58
N VAL A 99 -5.05 4.96 18.63
CA VAL A 99 -3.82 5.56 18.07
C VAL A 99 -4.02 6.28 16.75
N LEU A 100 -4.98 5.86 15.92
CA LEU A 100 -5.22 6.46 14.61
C LEU A 100 -5.68 7.92 14.71
N PRO A 101 -6.58 8.32 15.65
CA PRO A 101 -6.94 9.72 15.82
C PRO A 101 -5.77 10.59 16.27
N LEU A 102 -4.88 10.05 17.13
CA LEU A 102 -3.68 10.76 17.57
C LEU A 102 -2.70 10.98 16.42
N LEU A 103 -2.46 9.94 15.61
CA LEU A 103 -1.62 10.02 14.41
C LEU A 103 -2.18 11.05 13.41
N ALA A 104 -3.49 10.98 13.14
CA ALA A 104 -4.17 11.91 12.24
C ALA A 104 -4.12 13.35 12.76
N SER A 105 -4.39 13.55 14.06
CA SER A 105 -4.31 14.87 14.71
C SER A 105 -2.91 15.46 14.58
N TYR A 106 -1.86 14.69 14.91
CA TYR A 106 -0.49 15.15 14.77
C TYR A 106 -0.14 15.51 13.32
N ALA A 107 -0.48 14.65 12.35
CA ALA A 107 -0.21 14.88 10.94
C ALA A 107 -0.94 16.14 10.40
N TYR A 108 -2.16 16.38 10.87
CA TYR A 108 -2.95 17.55 10.50
C TYR A 108 -2.34 18.85 11.06
N HIS A 109 -2.04 18.89 12.36
CA HIS A 109 -1.49 20.07 13.03
C HIS A 109 -0.06 20.40 12.61
N LYS A 110 0.74 19.40 12.24
CA LYS A 110 2.09 19.60 11.68
C LYS A 110 2.07 20.38 10.36
N GLY A 111 0.94 20.40 9.65
CA GLY A 111 0.76 21.24 8.46
C GLY A 111 1.52 20.81 7.21
N SER A 112 2.24 19.68 7.24
CA SER A 112 2.98 19.14 6.08
C SER A 112 2.07 18.86 4.88
N TRP A 113 0.76 18.72 5.10
CA TRP A 113 -0.22 18.54 4.04
C TRP A 113 -0.46 19.81 3.20
N LYS A 114 -0.09 21.01 3.69
CA LYS A 114 -0.33 22.28 2.99
C LYS A 114 0.56 22.44 1.76
N THR A 115 1.78 21.93 1.81
CA THR A 115 2.78 22.03 0.72
C THR A 115 2.90 20.74 -0.10
N ARG A 116 2.13 19.68 0.24
CA ARG A 116 2.21 18.41 -0.48
C ARG A 116 1.67 18.54 -1.90
N LYS A 117 2.32 17.86 -2.85
CA LYS A 117 1.77 17.65 -4.19
C LYS A 117 0.42 16.92 -4.08
N LYS A 118 -0.61 17.43 -4.77
CA LYS A 118 -1.87 16.72 -4.95
C LYS A 118 -1.64 15.61 -5.98
N TRP A 119 -1.82 14.36 -5.56
CA TRP A 119 -1.73 13.20 -6.43
C TRP A 119 -3.10 12.90 -7.02
N GLU A 120 -3.19 12.78 -8.34
CA GLU A 120 -4.42 12.42 -9.06
C GLU A 120 -4.19 11.08 -9.78
N LEU A 121 -3.86 10.05 -9.01
CA LEU A 121 -3.45 8.74 -9.54
C LEU A 121 -4.55 8.07 -10.38
N ALA A 122 -5.82 8.39 -10.16
CA ALA A 122 -6.92 7.91 -10.98
C ALA A 122 -6.79 8.32 -12.46
N LYS A 123 -6.19 9.48 -12.76
CA LYS A 123 -5.99 9.98 -14.14
C LYS A 123 -5.08 9.08 -14.98
N ILE A 124 -4.34 8.16 -14.34
CA ILE A 124 -3.54 7.13 -15.02
C ILE A 124 -4.41 6.30 -15.98
N PHE A 125 -5.66 6.05 -15.62
CA PHE A 125 -6.56 5.15 -16.34
C PHE A 125 -7.42 5.86 -17.39
N ASP A 126 -7.68 7.16 -17.21
CA ASP A 126 -8.39 7.99 -18.18
C ASP A 126 -7.66 8.07 -19.54
N ILE A 127 -6.31 8.08 -19.50
CA ILE A 127 -5.46 8.17 -20.69
C ILE A 127 -5.42 6.82 -21.45
N GLN A 128 -5.45 5.70 -20.72
CA GLN A 128 -5.44 4.36 -21.33
C GLN A 128 -6.75 4.06 -22.07
N GLY A 129 -7.89 4.53 -21.55
CA GLY A 129 -9.19 4.40 -22.24
C GLY A 129 -9.25 5.11 -23.61
N LYS A 130 -8.45 6.17 -23.82
CA LYS A 130 -8.38 6.88 -25.11
C LYS A 130 -7.54 6.15 -26.16
N ASN A 131 -6.49 5.44 -25.76
CA ASN A 131 -5.64 4.68 -26.68
C ASN A 131 -6.31 3.37 -27.15
N VAL A 132 -7.20 2.78 -26.36
CA VAL A 132 -7.99 1.61 -26.76
C VAL A 132 -9.07 1.98 -27.79
N LYS A 133 -9.68 3.18 -27.70
CA LYS A 133 -10.68 3.66 -28.66
C LYS A 133 -10.12 4.14 -30.00
N LYS A 134 -8.79 4.21 -30.15
CA LYS A 134 -8.10 4.63 -31.39
C LYS A 134 -7.55 3.45 -32.21
N LYS A 135 -7.78 2.21 -31.77
CA LYS A 135 -7.51 0.99 -32.54
C LYS A 135 -8.81 0.38 -33.02
#